data_AF-A0A2H0MKG7-F1
#
_entry.id   AF-A0A2H0MKG7-F1
#
_cell.length_a   1.000
_cell.length_b   1.000
_cell.length_c   1.000
_cell.angle_alpha   90.00
_cell.angle_beta   90.00
_cell.angle_gamma   90.00
#
_symmetry.space_group_name_H-M   'P 1'
#
loop_
_entity.id
_entity.type
_entity.pdbx_description
1 polymer ?
#
loop_
_entity_poly.entity_id
_entity_poly.type
_entity_poly.pdbx_seq_one_letter_code
_entity_poly.pdbx_strand_id
1 'polypeptide(L)'
;EGDTSGASITRSSSDSLITASSVAFILANDIGDGTIGTSSNPMRVTVSNLDAVSLEGSGGIFIESPTQGLTLGGSNLIGSTTGLKTTTSGSIVLTAAGSLVNSGTGGTISSAGALSLSATAGITLENNVTAEGASTFDADSDDNGSGSFTNSTNSISISTGNNSLSITASDLVISGATTTINVGTGSLALKPSTAASIGLGNGTGTFSISSSEIGKITSTGGVTIGDSALASAITTDDFNAGSLSLSLETAGTIDDADVGPDNL
;
A
#
# COMPACT_ATOMS: atom_id res chain seq x y z
N GLU A 1 9.59 27.76 28.85
CA GLU A 1 9.23 26.82 27.78
C GLU A 1 10.48 26.57 26.98
N GLY A 2 11.04 25.36 27.09
CA GLY A 2 12.16 24.94 26.26
C GLY A 2 11.61 23.91 25.29
N ASP A 3 11.75 24.17 24.00
CA ASP A 3 11.41 23.22 22.94
C ASP A 3 12.15 21.91 23.19
N THR A 4 11.41 20.83 23.41
CA THR A 4 11.91 19.46 23.31
C THR A 4 11.83 19.05 21.84
N SER A 5 12.77 19.53 21.03
CA SER A 5 12.99 18.98 19.69
C SER A 5 13.20 17.47 19.83
N GLY A 6 12.37 16.66 19.17
CA GLY A 6 12.49 15.21 19.24
C GLY A 6 13.79 14.74 18.59
N ALA A 7 14.42 13.70 19.11
CA ALA A 7 15.60 13.14 18.46
C ALA A 7 15.17 12.33 17.23
N SER A 8 15.65 12.73 16.04
CA SER A 8 15.48 11.94 14.82
C SER A 8 16.67 10.99 14.60
N ILE A 9 16.37 9.77 14.15
CA ILE A 9 17.38 8.88 13.55
C ILE A 9 17.53 9.32 12.09
N THR A 10 18.65 9.96 11.76
CA THR A 10 18.96 10.38 10.40
C THR A 10 20.30 9.82 9.95
N ARG A 11 20.44 9.61 8.64
CA ARG A 11 21.70 9.19 8.06
C ARG A 11 22.66 10.39 7.94
N SER A 12 23.94 10.12 8.13
CA SER A 12 24.97 11.16 8.12
C SER A 12 25.25 11.75 6.73
N SER A 13 24.92 11.05 5.64
CA SER A 13 25.19 11.50 4.26
C SER A 13 24.28 10.81 3.24
N SER A 14 24.32 11.30 1.99
CA SER A 14 23.61 10.71 0.83
C SER A 14 24.03 9.26 0.51
N ASP A 15 25.24 8.88 0.93
CA ASP A 15 25.85 7.61 0.55
C ASP A 15 25.78 6.57 1.69
N SER A 16 25.36 7.01 2.88
CA SER A 16 25.17 6.14 4.04
C SER A 16 24.10 5.07 3.74
N LEU A 17 24.50 3.81 3.82
CA LEU A 17 23.66 2.62 3.59
C LEU A 17 23.88 1.63 4.73
N ILE A 18 22.79 1.13 5.31
CA ILE A 18 22.84 0.07 6.32
C ILE A 18 22.61 -1.27 5.64
N THR A 19 23.60 -2.16 5.67
CA THR A 19 23.49 -3.52 5.14
C THR A 19 23.53 -4.52 6.28
N ALA A 20 22.44 -5.26 6.48
CA ALA A 20 22.32 -6.27 7.53
C ALA A 20 21.19 -7.26 7.19
N SER A 21 21.14 -8.42 7.84
CA SER A 21 20.00 -9.33 7.66
C SER A 21 18.71 -8.77 8.26
N SER A 22 18.83 -8.14 9.43
CA SER A 22 17.72 -7.53 10.15
C SER A 22 18.15 -6.20 10.76
N VAL A 23 17.27 -5.20 10.72
CA VAL A 23 17.46 -3.90 11.38
C VAL A 23 16.21 -3.54 12.16
N ALA A 24 16.42 -3.04 13.38
CA ALA A 24 15.38 -2.42 14.19
C ALA A 24 15.76 -0.95 14.45
N PHE A 25 14.85 -0.03 14.13
CA PHE A 25 14.97 1.38 14.49
C PHE A 25 13.91 1.73 15.54
N ILE A 26 14.34 2.15 16.72
CA ILE A 26 13.42 2.49 17.80
C ILE A 26 13.77 3.88 18.32
N LEU A 27 12.83 4.81 18.22
CA LEU A 27 12.87 6.07 18.95
C LEU A 27 12.30 5.81 20.35
N ALA A 28 13.15 5.66 21.37
CA ALA A 28 12.70 5.38 22.74
C ALA A 28 12.72 6.66 23.60
N ASN A 29 11.57 7.04 24.15
CA ASN A 29 11.36 8.02 25.24
C ASN A 29 11.39 9.54 24.94
N ASP A 30 11.11 10.00 23.72
CA ASP A 30 10.97 11.44 23.46
C ASP A 30 9.50 11.87 23.34
N ILE A 31 9.16 13.00 23.99
CA ILE A 31 7.86 13.67 23.93
C ILE A 31 7.88 14.73 22.81
N GLY A 32 8.38 14.37 21.62
CA GLY A 32 8.73 15.33 20.54
C GLY A 32 8.64 14.76 19.13
N ASP A 33 8.92 15.60 18.13
CA ASP A 33 8.68 15.39 16.69
C ASP A 33 9.70 14.52 15.93
N GLY A 34 10.44 13.67 16.66
CA GLY A 34 11.52 12.85 16.12
C GLY A 34 11.06 11.90 15.01
N THR A 35 11.92 11.67 14.02
CA THR A 35 11.63 10.84 12.83
C THR A 35 12.66 9.74 12.63
N ILE A 36 12.29 8.68 11.92
CA ILE A 36 13.26 7.71 11.37
C ILE A 36 13.42 8.03 9.89
N GLY A 37 14.51 8.72 9.54
CA GLY A 37 14.66 9.35 8.24
C GLY A 37 13.73 10.55 8.06
N THR A 38 13.71 11.15 6.88
CA THR A 38 12.75 12.18 6.48
C THR A 38 12.36 11.97 5.01
N SER A 39 11.32 12.65 4.53
CA SER A 39 10.89 12.55 3.13
C SER A 39 11.99 12.96 2.12
N SER A 40 12.81 13.94 2.46
CA SER A 40 13.95 14.37 1.61
C SER A 40 15.24 13.60 1.89
N ASN A 41 15.29 12.86 3.00
CA ASN A 41 16.49 12.17 3.45
C ASN A 41 16.12 10.86 4.17
N PRO A 42 15.57 9.86 3.45
CA PRO A 42 15.14 8.60 4.05
C PRO A 42 16.35 7.82 4.59
N MET A 43 16.12 6.94 5.56
CA MET A 43 17.14 5.97 5.94
C MET A 43 17.29 4.96 4.80
N ARG A 44 18.52 4.78 4.33
CA ARG A 44 18.82 3.80 3.28
C ARG A 44 19.25 2.48 3.89
N VAL A 45 18.59 1.40 3.50
CA VAL A 45 18.83 0.06 4.03
C VAL A 45 18.94 -0.97 2.92
N THR A 46 19.64 -2.06 3.19
CA THR A 46 19.72 -3.26 2.35
C THR A 46 19.55 -4.43 3.31
N VAL A 47 18.30 -4.73 3.62
CA VAL A 47 17.92 -5.66 4.69
C VAL A 47 16.86 -6.64 4.22
N SER A 48 16.81 -7.81 4.85
CA SER A 48 15.69 -8.73 4.66
C SER A 48 14.56 -8.38 5.63
N ASN A 49 14.88 -8.16 6.91
CA ASN A 49 13.88 -7.83 7.92
C ASN A 49 14.05 -6.40 8.42
N LEU A 50 12.99 -5.63 8.32
CA LEU A 50 12.92 -4.30 8.88
C LEU A 50 11.82 -4.23 9.94
N ASP A 51 12.14 -3.55 11.03
CA ASP A 51 11.18 -3.10 12.01
C ASP A 51 11.56 -1.69 12.46
N ALA A 52 10.53 -0.87 12.59
CA ALA A 52 10.72 0.52 12.94
C ALA A 52 9.52 1.05 13.71
N VAL A 53 9.83 1.73 14.81
CA VAL A 53 8.82 2.37 15.66
C VAL A 53 9.21 3.81 15.89
N SER A 54 8.30 4.72 15.54
CA SER A 54 8.34 6.11 15.96
C SER A 54 7.23 6.40 16.98
N LEU A 55 7.51 7.25 17.97
CA LEU A 55 6.64 7.52 19.13
C LEU A 55 5.96 8.90 19.08
N GLU A 56 5.19 9.24 20.13
CA GLU A 56 4.24 10.35 20.13
C GLU A 56 4.88 11.71 19.83
N GLY A 57 4.28 12.41 18.86
CA GLY A 57 4.78 13.69 18.31
C GLY A 57 5.48 13.54 16.96
N SER A 58 5.91 12.33 16.58
CA SER A 58 6.78 12.00 15.43
C SER A 58 6.32 12.51 14.05
N GLY A 59 7.29 12.95 13.25
CA GLY A 59 7.13 13.25 11.82
C GLY A 59 7.12 12.05 10.87
N GLY A 60 7.31 10.80 11.35
CA GLY A 60 7.11 9.57 10.57
C GLY A 60 8.32 8.63 10.42
N ILE A 61 8.13 7.58 9.62
CA ILE A 61 9.13 6.58 9.22
C ILE A 61 9.35 6.67 7.71
N PHE A 62 10.58 6.93 7.29
CA PHE A 62 10.98 7.11 5.89
C PHE A 62 12.16 6.21 5.57
N ILE A 63 11.92 5.15 4.81
CA ILE A 63 12.91 4.11 4.50
C ILE A 63 12.98 3.88 3.00
N GLU A 64 14.20 3.79 2.48
CA GLU A 64 14.49 3.42 1.11
C GLU A 64 15.38 2.17 1.08
N SER A 65 14.99 1.17 0.30
CA SER A 65 15.82 0.02 -0.04
C SER A 65 16.22 0.09 -1.52
N PRO A 66 17.38 0.70 -1.83
CA PRO A 66 17.71 1.08 -3.20
C PRO A 66 18.17 -0.10 -4.08
N THR A 67 18.39 -1.28 -3.51
CA THR A 67 19.05 -2.40 -4.20
C THR A 67 18.31 -3.74 -4.10
N GLN A 68 17.31 -3.84 -3.22
CA GLN A 68 16.59 -5.10 -2.97
C GLN A 68 15.21 -4.83 -2.37
N GLY A 69 14.37 -5.87 -2.30
CA GLY A 69 13.08 -5.82 -1.62
C GLY A 69 13.18 -5.60 -0.10
N LEU A 70 12.03 -5.33 0.52
CA LEU A 70 11.88 -5.16 1.97
C LEU A 70 10.90 -6.19 2.51
N THR A 71 11.29 -6.96 3.54
CA THR A 71 10.33 -7.71 4.37
C THR A 71 10.19 -7.02 5.71
N LEU A 72 8.95 -6.76 6.12
CA LEU A 72 8.63 -6.13 7.39
C LEU A 72 8.29 -7.22 8.42
N GLY A 73 8.80 -7.13 9.65
CA GLY A 73 8.35 -7.97 10.76
C GLY A 73 8.73 -9.47 10.71
N GLY A 74 9.74 -9.87 9.91
CA GLY A 74 10.12 -11.28 9.73
C GLY A 74 10.56 -12.04 11.00
N SER A 75 10.49 -13.38 10.96
CA SER A 75 10.58 -14.28 12.12
C SER A 75 11.89 -14.27 12.92
N ASN A 76 12.97 -13.71 12.36
CA ASN A 76 14.29 -13.63 12.99
C ASN A 76 14.53 -12.30 13.73
N LEU A 77 13.50 -11.46 13.90
CA LEU A 77 13.62 -10.23 14.66
C LEU A 77 13.42 -10.49 16.16
N ILE A 78 14.45 -10.19 16.95
CA ILE A 78 14.51 -10.41 18.39
C ILE A 78 14.06 -9.14 19.12
N GLY A 79 12.82 -9.09 19.60
CA GLY A 79 12.27 -7.96 20.34
C GLY A 79 10.80 -7.70 20.01
N SER A 80 10.03 -7.18 20.98
CA SER A 80 8.59 -6.90 20.81
C SER A 80 8.35 -5.58 20.07
N THR A 81 8.48 -5.60 18.75
CA THR A 81 8.10 -4.49 17.87
C THR A 81 7.61 -5.10 16.56
N THR A 82 6.30 -4.99 16.33
CA THR A 82 5.57 -5.95 15.50
C THR A 82 5.32 -5.38 14.10
N GLY A 83 6.33 -4.80 13.43
CA GLY A 83 6.23 -4.35 12.03
C GLY A 83 6.70 -2.90 11.83
N LEU A 84 5.80 -2.01 11.43
CA LEU A 84 6.08 -0.58 11.33
C LEU A 84 4.97 0.21 12.00
N LYS A 85 5.32 1.15 12.88
CA LYS A 85 4.32 1.91 13.62
C LYS A 85 4.72 3.37 13.80
N THR A 86 3.75 4.26 13.53
CA THR A 86 3.78 5.66 13.95
C THR A 86 2.61 5.94 14.88
N THR A 87 2.70 7.01 15.66
CA THR A 87 1.61 7.54 16.49
C THR A 87 1.37 9.01 16.14
N THR A 88 0.20 9.54 16.46
CA THR A 88 -0.12 10.99 16.40
C THR A 88 0.22 11.66 15.05
N SER A 89 -0.44 11.24 13.96
CA SER A 89 -0.32 11.80 12.59
C SER A 89 0.99 11.51 11.81
N GLY A 90 1.96 10.80 12.39
CA GLY A 90 3.19 10.42 11.67
C GLY A 90 2.91 9.53 10.46
N SER A 91 3.51 9.83 9.31
CA SER A 91 3.33 9.04 8.08
C SER A 91 4.39 7.95 7.94
N ILE A 92 4.08 6.91 7.18
CA ILE A 92 5.04 5.86 6.81
C ILE A 92 5.24 5.93 5.30
N VAL A 93 6.49 6.06 4.86
CA VAL A 93 6.89 6.02 3.45
C VAL A 93 7.96 4.95 3.27
N LEU A 94 7.68 3.98 2.40
CA LEU A 94 8.59 2.89 2.08
C LEU A 94 8.76 2.79 0.56
N THR A 95 10.02 2.77 0.14
CA THR A 95 10.38 2.53 -1.26
C THR A 95 11.31 1.32 -1.34
N ALA A 96 10.97 0.34 -2.18
CA ALA A 96 11.75 -0.85 -2.41
C ALA A 96 12.08 -1.01 -3.90
N ALA A 97 13.37 -1.21 -4.23
CA ALA A 97 13.82 -1.57 -5.59
C ALA A 97 13.52 -3.05 -5.96
N GLY A 98 12.61 -3.68 -5.23
CA GLY A 98 12.14 -5.04 -5.44
C GLY A 98 10.78 -5.18 -4.75
N SER A 99 10.38 -6.38 -4.37
CA SER A 99 9.08 -6.57 -3.72
C SER A 99 9.07 -6.00 -2.29
N LEU A 100 7.91 -5.47 -1.89
CA LEU A 100 7.62 -5.11 -0.50
C LEU A 100 6.66 -6.13 0.09
N VAL A 101 7.07 -6.78 1.19
CA VAL A 101 6.29 -7.84 1.84
C VAL A 101 6.10 -7.51 3.31
N ASN A 102 4.85 -7.34 3.75
CA ASN A 102 4.54 -7.38 5.18
C ASN A 102 4.21 -8.81 5.58
N SER A 103 5.13 -9.50 6.25
CA SER A 103 4.95 -10.89 6.69
C SER A 103 5.40 -11.11 8.15
N GLY A 104 5.26 -12.34 8.64
CA GLY A 104 5.66 -12.71 9.99
C GLY A 104 4.57 -12.50 11.04
N THR A 105 4.61 -13.33 12.10
CA THR A 105 3.59 -13.33 13.16
C THR A 105 3.55 -11.98 13.87
N GLY A 106 2.46 -11.25 13.65
CA GLY A 106 2.23 -9.93 14.25
C GLY A 106 2.77 -8.75 13.46
N GLY A 107 3.48 -8.96 12.33
CA GLY A 107 3.97 -7.88 11.47
C GLY A 107 2.81 -7.02 10.98
N THR A 108 2.60 -5.81 11.49
CA THR A 108 1.51 -4.92 11.10
C THR A 108 2.11 -3.61 10.64
N ILE A 109 1.46 -2.97 9.67
CA ILE A 109 1.77 -1.58 9.31
C ILE A 109 0.68 -0.73 9.93
N SER A 110 1.04 0.13 10.86
CA SER A 110 0.11 1.05 11.52
C SER A 110 0.62 2.48 11.41
N SER A 111 0.13 3.19 10.38
CA SER A 111 0.43 4.60 10.17
C SER A 111 -0.65 5.47 10.82
N ALA A 112 -0.25 6.32 11.77
CA ALA A 112 -1.13 7.34 12.33
C ALA A 112 -1.40 8.51 11.37
N GLY A 113 -0.74 8.55 10.21
CA GLY A 113 -0.97 9.50 9.12
C GLY A 113 -1.11 8.77 7.78
N ALA A 114 -0.61 9.39 6.71
CA ALA A 114 -0.59 8.77 5.39
C ALA A 114 0.30 7.52 5.38
N LEU A 115 -0.05 6.56 4.52
CA LEU A 115 0.80 5.41 4.22
C LEU A 115 1.11 5.42 2.72
N SER A 116 2.40 5.48 2.39
CA SER A 116 2.90 5.36 1.02
C SER A 116 3.82 4.16 0.91
N LEU A 117 3.40 3.18 0.10
CA LEU A 117 4.16 1.98 -0.22
C LEU A 117 4.49 2.02 -1.70
N SER A 118 5.76 1.86 -2.05
CA SER A 118 6.23 1.86 -3.42
C SER A 118 7.24 0.73 -3.62
N ALA A 119 7.03 -0.09 -4.64
CA ALA A 119 7.86 -1.24 -4.99
C ALA A 119 7.97 -1.36 -6.52
N THR A 120 9.11 -1.82 -7.03
CA THR A 120 9.32 -2.07 -8.46
C THR A 120 8.97 -3.50 -8.90
N ALA A 121 8.58 -4.37 -7.96
CA ALA A 121 8.33 -5.78 -8.23
C ALA A 121 7.19 -6.35 -7.38
N GLY A 122 6.19 -5.53 -7.06
CA GLY A 122 4.99 -5.94 -6.35
C GLY A 122 4.97 -5.58 -4.87
N ILE A 123 3.75 -5.46 -4.35
CA ILE A 123 3.46 -5.31 -2.92
C ILE A 123 2.62 -6.51 -2.49
N THR A 124 3.09 -7.24 -1.47
CA THR A 124 2.33 -8.33 -0.84
C THR A 124 2.07 -8.00 0.61
N LEU A 125 0.80 -7.86 0.97
CA LEU A 125 0.37 -7.69 2.35
C LEU A 125 -0.09 -9.05 2.86
N GLU A 126 0.56 -9.55 3.91
CA GLU A 126 0.21 -10.82 4.58
C GLU A 126 -0.39 -10.61 5.97
N ASN A 127 -0.47 -9.36 6.42
CA ASN A 127 -0.94 -8.96 7.73
C ASN A 127 -1.68 -7.61 7.67
N ASN A 128 -2.37 -7.27 8.77
CA ASN A 128 -3.18 -6.06 8.87
C ASN A 128 -2.38 -4.76 8.58
N VAL A 129 -3.05 -3.86 7.86
CA VAL A 129 -2.56 -2.52 7.54
C VAL A 129 -3.60 -1.50 7.96
N THR A 130 -3.19 -0.52 8.75
CA THR A 130 -4.02 0.63 9.13
C THR A 130 -3.29 1.92 8.78
N ALA A 131 -3.99 2.85 8.15
CA ALA A 131 -3.53 4.22 7.92
C ALA A 131 -4.62 5.20 8.37
N GLU A 132 -4.25 6.30 8.99
CA GLU A 132 -5.20 7.34 9.41
C GLU A 132 -5.10 8.60 8.52
N GLY A 133 -4.55 8.45 7.31
CA GLY A 133 -4.43 9.48 6.30
C GLY A 133 -4.53 8.93 4.88
N ALA A 134 -4.66 9.84 3.90
CA ALA A 134 -4.73 9.47 2.49
C ALA A 134 -3.49 8.66 2.07
N SER A 135 -3.71 7.51 1.46
CA SER A 135 -2.68 6.49 1.27
C SER A 135 -2.50 6.10 -0.20
N THR A 136 -1.30 5.67 -0.56
CA THR A 136 -0.91 5.29 -1.93
C THR A 136 -0.10 4.00 -1.89
N PHE A 137 -0.55 2.98 -2.63
CA PHE A 137 0.19 1.75 -2.84
C PHE A 137 0.53 1.66 -4.32
N ASP A 138 1.81 1.69 -4.62
CA ASP A 138 2.34 1.60 -5.97
C ASP A 138 3.21 0.34 -6.06
N ALA A 139 2.65 -0.71 -6.66
CA ALA A 139 3.26 -2.03 -6.73
C ALA A 139 4.22 -2.18 -7.92
N ASP A 140 4.28 -1.20 -8.83
CA ASP A 140 5.09 -1.21 -10.06
C ASP A 140 5.63 0.20 -10.33
N SER A 141 6.37 0.74 -9.36
CA SER A 141 6.80 2.15 -9.33
C SER A 141 7.82 2.57 -10.39
N ASP A 142 8.36 1.62 -11.14
CA ASP A 142 9.19 1.87 -12.32
C ASP A 142 8.43 1.71 -13.64
N ASP A 143 7.09 1.55 -13.56
CA ASP A 143 6.14 1.50 -14.67
C ASP A 143 6.57 0.53 -15.78
N ASN A 144 7.16 -0.60 -15.40
CA ASN A 144 7.71 -1.57 -16.35
C ASN A 144 6.67 -2.63 -16.77
N GLY A 145 5.49 -2.60 -16.16
CA GLY A 145 4.39 -3.54 -16.38
C GLY A 145 4.51 -4.81 -15.51
N SER A 146 5.37 -4.80 -14.48
CA SER A 146 5.62 -5.93 -13.60
C SER A 146 5.51 -5.50 -12.14
N GLY A 147 4.44 -5.90 -11.48
CA GLY A 147 4.28 -5.62 -10.07
C GLY A 147 2.83 -5.69 -9.66
N SER A 148 2.40 -6.85 -9.19
CA SER A 148 1.03 -7.02 -8.71
C SER A 148 0.90 -6.51 -7.28
N PHE A 149 -0.27 -5.96 -6.97
CA PHE A 149 -0.69 -5.74 -5.59
C PHE A 149 -1.44 -6.97 -5.09
N THR A 150 -0.93 -7.59 -4.03
CA THR A 150 -1.49 -8.83 -3.46
C THR A 150 -1.91 -8.62 -2.01
N ASN A 151 -3.17 -8.94 -1.73
CA ASN A 151 -3.74 -9.04 -0.38
C ASN A 151 -4.48 -10.38 -0.30
N SER A 152 -3.77 -11.46 0.06
CA SER A 152 -4.24 -12.84 -0.19
C SER A 152 -4.26 -13.79 1.01
N THR A 153 -3.76 -13.39 2.19
CA THR A 153 -3.77 -14.29 3.36
C THR A 153 -5.08 -14.18 4.14
N ASN A 154 -5.49 -15.28 4.77
CA ASN A 154 -6.77 -15.35 5.46
C ASN A 154 -6.81 -14.39 6.67
N SER A 155 -7.66 -13.37 6.59
CA SER A 155 -7.97 -12.41 7.66
C SER A 155 -7.08 -11.17 7.74
N ILE A 156 -6.64 -10.65 6.59
CA ILE A 156 -6.04 -9.32 6.52
C ILE A 156 -7.11 -8.26 6.32
N SER A 157 -7.06 -7.20 7.11
CA SER A 157 -7.79 -5.97 6.84
C SER A 157 -6.81 -4.85 6.48
N ILE A 158 -7.10 -4.17 5.38
CA ILE A 158 -6.55 -2.87 5.04
C ILE A 158 -7.60 -1.83 5.41
N SER A 159 -7.27 -0.90 6.30
CA SER A 159 -8.15 0.18 6.71
C SER A 159 -7.44 1.52 6.56
N THR A 160 -8.10 2.51 5.95
CA THR A 160 -7.57 3.88 5.84
C THR A 160 -8.27 4.89 6.76
N GLY A 161 -9.06 4.43 7.74
CA GLY A 161 -9.64 5.33 8.74
C GLY A 161 -10.59 6.38 8.16
N ASN A 162 -11.30 6.05 7.07
CA ASN A 162 -12.15 6.96 6.26
C ASN A 162 -11.40 7.88 5.28
N ASN A 163 -10.11 7.65 5.04
CA ASN A 163 -9.32 8.40 4.08
C ASN A 163 -9.24 7.69 2.72
N SER A 164 -8.86 8.43 1.69
CA SER A 164 -8.72 7.88 0.35
C SER A 164 -7.55 6.91 0.23
N LEU A 165 -7.67 5.93 -0.66
CA LEU A 165 -6.61 4.99 -1.03
C LEU A 165 -6.48 4.96 -2.55
N SER A 166 -5.25 5.04 -3.07
CA SER A 166 -4.95 4.72 -4.48
C SER A 166 -4.06 3.49 -4.54
N ILE A 167 -4.40 2.53 -5.39
CA ILE A 167 -3.58 1.36 -5.68
C ILE A 167 -3.24 1.39 -7.17
N THR A 168 -1.95 1.44 -7.48
CA THR A 168 -1.38 1.35 -8.82
C THR A 168 -0.59 0.04 -8.92
N ALA A 169 -0.88 -0.79 -9.92
CA ALA A 169 -0.24 -2.10 -10.08
C ALA A 169 -0.35 -2.61 -11.51
N SER A 170 0.43 -3.63 -11.87
CA SER A 170 0.23 -4.35 -13.12
C SER A 170 -1.04 -5.21 -13.11
N ASP A 171 -1.41 -5.74 -11.93
CA ASP A 171 -2.64 -6.49 -11.68
C ASP A 171 -2.97 -6.49 -10.18
N LEU A 172 -4.21 -6.85 -9.82
CA LEU A 172 -4.67 -6.94 -8.42
C LEU A 172 -4.99 -8.38 -8.07
N VAL A 173 -4.60 -8.81 -6.86
CA VAL A 173 -5.00 -10.10 -6.30
C VAL A 173 -5.52 -9.87 -4.89
N ILE A 174 -6.85 -9.85 -4.74
CA ILE A 174 -7.52 -9.66 -3.43
C ILE A 174 -8.28 -10.94 -3.09
N SER A 175 -7.69 -11.78 -2.25
CA SER A 175 -8.23 -13.10 -1.94
C SER A 175 -8.16 -13.43 -0.45
N GLY A 176 -8.82 -14.53 -0.07
CA GLY A 176 -9.03 -14.90 1.33
C GLY A 176 -10.47 -14.62 1.79
N ALA A 177 -10.99 -15.51 2.64
CA ALA A 177 -12.41 -15.50 2.99
C ALA A 177 -12.83 -14.20 3.71
N THR A 178 -11.98 -13.72 4.62
CA THR A 178 -12.20 -12.59 5.52
C THR A 178 -11.34 -11.38 5.19
N THR A 179 -10.62 -11.42 4.07
CA THR A 179 -9.79 -10.32 3.60
C THR A 179 -10.64 -9.13 3.19
N THR A 180 -10.27 -7.92 3.61
CA THR A 180 -11.04 -6.70 3.31
C THR A 180 -10.13 -5.51 3.00
N ILE A 181 -10.62 -4.62 2.13
CA ILE A 181 -10.11 -3.26 1.96
C ILE A 181 -11.23 -2.31 2.34
N ASN A 182 -11.09 -1.61 3.46
CA ASN A 182 -12.09 -0.70 3.98
C ASN A 182 -11.54 0.74 3.99
N VAL A 183 -12.03 1.55 3.05
CA VAL A 183 -11.69 2.97 2.99
C VAL A 183 -12.76 3.87 3.63
N GLY A 184 -13.82 3.29 4.19
CA GLY A 184 -14.91 4.03 4.85
C GLY A 184 -15.54 5.06 3.91
N THR A 185 -15.57 6.33 4.33
CA THR A 185 -16.05 7.44 3.49
C THR A 185 -15.02 7.96 2.47
N GLY A 186 -13.80 7.43 2.47
CA GLY A 186 -12.76 7.76 1.50
C GLY A 186 -13.05 7.13 0.14
N SER A 187 -12.51 7.73 -0.92
CA SER A 187 -12.54 7.15 -2.25
C SER A 187 -11.42 6.12 -2.43
N LEU A 188 -11.69 5.05 -3.17
CA LEU A 188 -10.68 4.09 -3.61
C LEU A 188 -10.41 4.30 -5.11
N ALA A 189 -9.15 4.33 -5.52
CA ALA A 189 -8.76 4.28 -6.93
C ALA A 189 -7.95 3.00 -7.18
N LEU A 190 -8.32 2.25 -8.21
CA LEU A 190 -7.64 1.03 -8.67
C LEU A 190 -7.16 1.28 -10.10
N LYS A 191 -5.84 1.38 -10.28
CA LYS A 191 -5.23 1.85 -11.51
C LYS A 191 -4.22 0.84 -12.07
N PRO A 192 -4.19 0.62 -13.39
CA PRO A 192 -3.06 -0.05 -14.00
C PRO A 192 -1.81 0.85 -13.91
N SER A 193 -0.63 0.26 -13.73
CA SER A 193 0.65 0.98 -13.72
C SER A 193 1.14 1.36 -15.11
N THR A 194 0.72 0.61 -16.12
CA THR A 194 1.08 0.84 -17.52
C THR A 194 -0.17 0.79 -18.41
N ALA A 195 -0.02 1.10 -19.69
CA ALA A 195 -1.12 1.02 -20.64
C ALA A 195 -1.70 -0.41 -20.68
N ALA A 196 -2.97 -0.57 -20.31
CA ALA A 196 -3.61 -1.87 -20.12
C ALA A 196 -5.06 -1.86 -20.63
N SER A 197 -5.57 -3.03 -21.03
CA SER A 197 -7.02 -3.24 -21.12
C SER A 197 -7.52 -3.74 -19.76
N ILE A 198 -8.70 -3.29 -19.36
CA ILE A 198 -9.29 -3.66 -18.07
C ILE A 198 -10.43 -4.66 -18.31
N GLY A 199 -10.41 -5.76 -17.56
CA GLY A 199 -11.46 -6.77 -17.54
C GLY A 199 -12.16 -6.77 -16.20
N LEU A 200 -13.48 -6.55 -16.18
CA LEU A 200 -14.31 -6.61 -14.98
C LEU A 200 -15.19 -7.85 -15.02
N GLY A 201 -15.22 -8.59 -13.90
CA GLY A 201 -15.94 -9.86 -13.81
C GLY A 201 -15.26 -10.92 -14.66
N ASN A 202 -15.97 -11.41 -15.68
CA ASN A 202 -15.46 -12.33 -16.71
C ASN A 202 -14.91 -11.58 -17.95
N GLY A 203 -14.97 -10.23 -17.95
CA GLY A 203 -14.49 -9.41 -19.05
C GLY A 203 -13.00 -9.61 -19.31
N THR A 204 -12.59 -9.51 -20.56
CA THR A 204 -11.19 -9.71 -20.95
C THR A 204 -10.34 -8.46 -20.68
N GLY A 205 -9.21 -8.61 -19.99
CA GLY A 205 -8.26 -7.53 -19.80
C GLY A 205 -6.93 -8.02 -19.25
N THR A 206 -5.88 -7.22 -19.40
CA THR A 206 -4.58 -7.49 -18.79
C THR A 206 -4.53 -7.05 -17.33
N PHE A 207 -5.32 -6.04 -16.96
CA PHE A 207 -5.59 -5.67 -15.57
C PHE A 207 -7.01 -6.15 -15.24
N SER A 208 -7.13 -7.16 -14.38
CA SER A 208 -8.41 -7.84 -14.17
C SER A 208 -8.93 -7.66 -12.75
N ILE A 209 -10.24 -7.46 -12.61
CA ILE A 209 -10.91 -7.39 -11.31
C ILE A 209 -12.17 -8.24 -11.38
N SER A 210 -12.17 -9.34 -10.64
CA SER A 210 -13.34 -10.21 -10.51
C SER A 210 -14.39 -9.63 -9.55
N SER A 211 -15.63 -10.10 -9.67
CA SER A 211 -16.71 -9.81 -8.72
C SER A 211 -16.36 -10.26 -7.28
N SER A 212 -15.51 -11.27 -7.12
CA SER A 212 -15.03 -11.71 -5.81
C SER A 212 -14.04 -10.74 -5.18
N GLU A 213 -13.15 -10.15 -5.98
CA GLU A 213 -12.16 -9.18 -5.53
C GLU A 213 -12.80 -7.85 -5.18
N ILE A 214 -13.64 -7.30 -6.07
CA ILE A 214 -14.35 -6.05 -5.80
C ILE A 214 -15.29 -6.20 -4.59
N GLY A 215 -15.87 -7.38 -4.38
CA GLY A 215 -16.70 -7.69 -3.22
C GLY A 215 -15.96 -7.67 -1.87
N LYS A 216 -14.61 -7.59 -1.87
CA LYS A 216 -13.80 -7.40 -0.65
C LYS A 216 -13.62 -5.92 -0.27
N ILE A 217 -14.10 -5.00 -1.10
CA ILE A 217 -13.96 -3.56 -0.88
C ILE A 217 -15.18 -3.01 -0.15
N THR A 218 -14.92 -2.14 0.82
CA THR A 218 -15.93 -1.32 1.49
C THR A 218 -15.55 0.16 1.31
N SER A 219 -16.41 0.90 0.61
CA SER A 219 -16.28 2.35 0.41
C SER A 219 -17.67 2.97 0.22
N THR A 220 -17.90 4.14 0.82
CA THR A 220 -19.02 5.02 0.50
C THR A 220 -18.59 6.30 -0.23
N GLY A 221 -17.27 6.56 -0.30
CA GLY A 221 -16.69 7.68 -1.05
C GLY A 221 -16.55 7.43 -2.55
N GLY A 222 -16.87 6.21 -3.00
CA GLY A 222 -16.80 5.78 -4.40
C GLY A 222 -15.52 5.00 -4.72
N VAL A 223 -15.61 4.14 -5.72
CA VAL A 223 -14.49 3.35 -6.23
C VAL A 223 -14.30 3.69 -7.70
N THR A 224 -13.12 4.21 -8.04
CA THR A 224 -12.71 4.46 -9.42
C THR A 224 -11.84 3.31 -9.90
N ILE A 225 -12.17 2.76 -11.07
CA ILE A 225 -11.37 1.73 -11.74
C ILE A 225 -10.89 2.28 -13.07
N GLY A 226 -9.58 2.20 -13.30
CA GLY A 226 -8.92 2.68 -14.49
C GLY A 226 -8.32 4.08 -14.35
N ASP A 227 -7.80 4.57 -15.47
CA ASP A 227 -7.11 5.84 -15.59
C ASP A 227 -7.19 6.31 -17.05
N SER A 228 -7.56 7.57 -17.29
CA SER A 228 -7.76 8.07 -18.65
C SER A 228 -6.49 8.05 -19.52
N ALA A 229 -5.29 8.01 -18.93
CA ALA A 229 -4.05 7.91 -19.70
C ALA A 229 -3.63 6.47 -19.97
N LEU A 230 -4.00 5.52 -19.10
CA LEU A 230 -3.45 4.16 -19.10
C LEU A 230 -4.48 3.07 -19.46
N ALA A 231 -5.76 3.25 -19.11
CA ALA A 231 -6.80 2.31 -19.48
C ALA A 231 -7.19 2.50 -20.96
N SER A 232 -6.81 1.53 -21.79
CA SER A 232 -7.03 1.53 -23.25
C SER A 232 -8.43 1.10 -23.68
N ALA A 233 -9.10 0.28 -22.86
CA ALA A 233 -10.50 -0.12 -22.98
C ALA A 233 -10.91 -0.79 -21.66
N ILE A 234 -12.21 -0.79 -21.37
CA ILE A 234 -12.79 -1.55 -20.26
C ILE A 234 -13.84 -2.49 -20.85
N THR A 235 -13.70 -3.78 -20.56
CA THR A 235 -14.73 -4.78 -20.90
C THR A 235 -15.34 -5.34 -19.62
N THR A 236 -16.66 -5.42 -19.59
CA THR A 236 -17.42 -5.98 -18.47
C THR A 236 -18.15 -7.23 -18.91
N ASP A 237 -18.21 -8.25 -18.06
CA ASP A 237 -19.03 -9.45 -18.25
C ASP A 237 -19.36 -10.03 -16.88
N ASP A 238 -20.64 -10.22 -16.55
CA ASP A 238 -21.10 -10.74 -15.25
C ASP A 238 -20.49 -10.01 -14.01
N PHE A 239 -20.19 -8.71 -14.15
CA PHE A 239 -19.54 -7.95 -13.08
C PHE A 239 -20.55 -7.49 -12.02
N ASN A 240 -20.29 -7.81 -10.75
CA ASN A 240 -21.13 -7.41 -9.63
C ASN A 240 -20.32 -6.69 -8.56
N ALA A 241 -20.52 -5.37 -8.46
CA ALA A 241 -19.86 -4.50 -7.49
C ALA A 241 -20.65 -4.33 -6.17
N GLY A 242 -21.77 -5.02 -6.03
CA GLY A 242 -22.68 -4.88 -4.90
C GLY A 242 -23.23 -3.46 -4.79
N SER A 243 -23.05 -2.83 -3.63
CA SER A 243 -23.54 -1.47 -3.34
C SER A 243 -22.48 -0.38 -3.52
N LEU A 244 -21.34 -0.68 -4.13
CA LEU A 244 -20.27 0.30 -4.34
C LEU A 244 -20.70 1.32 -5.41
N SER A 245 -20.45 2.60 -5.15
CA SER A 245 -20.58 3.63 -6.19
C SER A 245 -19.35 3.58 -7.09
N LEU A 246 -19.51 3.04 -8.31
CA LEU A 246 -18.41 2.86 -9.25
C LEU A 246 -18.29 4.02 -10.25
N SER A 247 -17.04 4.37 -10.56
CA SER A 247 -16.67 5.21 -11.70
C SER A 247 -15.63 4.47 -12.53
N LEU A 248 -15.85 4.36 -13.84
CA LEU A 248 -14.91 3.73 -14.76
C LEU A 248 -14.20 4.83 -15.56
N GLU A 249 -12.87 4.80 -15.61
CA GLU A 249 -12.07 5.81 -16.29
C GLU A 249 -11.18 5.18 -17.37
N THR A 250 -11.37 5.61 -18.62
CA THR A 250 -10.61 5.13 -19.79
C THR A 250 -10.62 6.17 -20.90
N ALA A 251 -9.57 6.20 -21.74
CA ALA A 251 -9.59 6.92 -23.02
C ALA A 251 -10.24 6.11 -24.16
N GLY A 252 -10.54 4.83 -23.93
CA GLY A 252 -11.11 3.92 -24.90
C GLY A 252 -12.61 3.71 -24.73
N THR A 253 -13.08 2.57 -25.25
CA THR A 253 -14.47 2.13 -25.11
C THR A 253 -14.70 1.45 -23.77
N ILE A 254 -15.88 1.65 -23.21
CA ILE A 254 -16.46 0.79 -22.18
C ILE A 254 -17.45 -0.11 -22.92
N ASP A 255 -17.14 -1.39 -23.00
CA ASP A 255 -17.94 -2.40 -23.71
C ASP A 255 -18.49 -3.41 -22.72
N ASP A 256 -19.78 -3.71 -22.85
CA ASP A 256 -20.41 -4.80 -22.13
C ASP A 256 -20.44 -6.01 -23.06
N ALA A 257 -19.76 -7.07 -22.63
CA ALA A 257 -19.64 -8.31 -23.37
C ALA A 257 -20.81 -9.28 -23.09
N ASP A 258 -21.73 -8.94 -22.17
CA ASP A 258 -22.95 -9.72 -21.98
C ASP A 258 -23.92 -9.51 -23.16
N VAL A 259 -24.80 -10.49 -23.38
CA VAL A 259 -25.90 -10.46 -24.35
C VAL A 259 -27.26 -10.25 -23.67
N GLY A 260 -27.27 -9.81 -22.40
CA GLY A 260 -28.44 -9.58 -21.55
C GLY A 260 -28.58 -8.12 -21.04
N PRO A 261 -29.69 -7.75 -20.35
CA PRO A 261 -29.85 -6.43 -19.79
C PRO A 261 -29.13 -6.28 -18.43
N ASP A 262 -28.19 -5.33 -18.37
CA ASP A 262 -27.38 -5.03 -17.19
C ASP A 262 -28.09 -4.26 -16.06
N ASN A 263 -27.66 -4.56 -14.84
CA ASN A 263 -27.87 -3.75 -13.63
C ASN A 263 -26.54 -3.05 -13.28
N LEU A 264 -26.26 -1.95 -13.98
CA LEU A 264 -25.27 -0.94 -13.55
C LEU A 264 -25.99 0.22 -12.84
#